data_AF-A0AAU4B8W9-F1
#
_entry.id   AF-A0AAU4B8W9-F1
#
_cell.length_a   1.000
_cell.length_b   1.000
_cell.length_c   1.000
_cell.angle_alpha   90.00
_cell.angle_beta   90.00
_cell.angle_gamma   90.00
#
_symmetry.space_group_name_H-M   'P 1'
#
loop_
_entity.id
_entity.type
_entity.pdbx_description
1 polymer ?
#
loop_
_entity_poly.entity_id
_entity_poly.type
_entity_poly.pdbx_seq_one_letter_code
_entity_poly.pdbx_strand_id
1 'polypeptide(L)'
;MDTAIGMDTAIGVDTAALGSTALSLAIAPRLTRPTGERALGGRRGWARPEAFLLAVVALAYVNQVLFTVYVLRVHGGDPSFIAKYLPEGWFALADGSSMRGVAERFPWPDLLAPSVLRVQAFLELPLVLLAYVTVLRWLDRGLYRRVARSWLVWAASASYTFVFCTVEWDLHNPYTVDDIVIRVCAALATPLLLRWLATQEKDQDGPTAVSFAQMLLFAVSVWALGHLVLTVYDTALLYNLGHLNGRLPGAAIALCVLVAARWAASRLKQGADADVALSSIAGGLRWVLVLFFVPALAIRYGVNFGTPLVAALAGLLVCLTAAACALREELAGAGARRIALWAAQVLAAFCVAGVAGYLALNLVTDTYYEAGLLRAAGVSFAVAVTVCALTGRRISARRDVGCDTSEATGAEGNVSVRPM
;
A
#
# COMPACT_ATOMS: atom_id res chain seq x y z
N MET A 1 15.21 -34.91 5.89
CA MET A 1 13.85 -34.62 6.39
C MET A 1 13.50 -33.15 6.17
N ASP A 2 14.50 -32.25 6.22
CA ASP A 2 14.32 -30.80 6.02
C ASP A 2 13.81 -30.35 4.63
N THR A 3 13.98 -31.17 3.59
CA THR A 3 13.52 -30.83 2.23
C THR A 3 12.04 -31.11 2.00
N ALA A 4 11.41 -31.99 2.79
CA ALA A 4 9.99 -32.33 2.62
C ALA A 4 9.08 -31.28 3.27
N ILE A 5 9.48 -30.73 4.42
CA ILE A 5 8.68 -29.76 5.19
C ILE A 5 8.54 -28.44 4.43
N GLY A 6 9.62 -27.93 3.82
CA GLY A 6 9.55 -26.70 3.03
C GLY A 6 8.73 -26.82 1.73
N MET A 7 8.50 -28.03 1.20
CA MET A 7 7.77 -28.22 -0.05
C MET A 7 6.26 -27.97 0.12
N ASP A 8 5.69 -28.40 1.25
CA ASP A 8 4.25 -28.21 1.53
C ASP A 8 3.92 -26.72 1.76
N THR A 9 4.81 -26.00 2.44
CA THR A 9 4.70 -24.55 2.68
C THR A 9 4.75 -23.77 1.37
N ALA A 10 5.71 -24.10 0.49
CA ALA A 10 5.82 -23.46 -0.82
C ALA A 10 4.56 -23.69 -1.69
N ILE A 11 4.06 -24.92 -1.73
CA ILE A 11 2.82 -25.25 -2.43
C ILE A 11 1.64 -24.46 -1.85
N GLY A 12 1.53 -24.35 -0.53
CA GLY A 12 0.49 -23.57 0.14
C GLY A 12 0.54 -22.09 -0.25
N VAL A 13 1.70 -21.45 -0.17
CA VAL A 13 1.90 -20.03 -0.50
C VAL A 13 1.65 -19.77 -1.99
N ASP A 14 2.15 -20.63 -2.89
CA ASP A 14 1.91 -20.50 -4.33
C ASP A 14 0.43 -20.69 -4.69
N THR A 15 -0.25 -21.65 -4.05
CA THR A 15 -1.69 -21.86 -4.22
C THR A 15 -2.47 -20.63 -3.77
N ALA A 16 -2.08 -20.04 -2.63
CA ALA A 16 -2.69 -18.81 -2.14
C ALA A 16 -2.45 -17.66 -3.13
N ALA A 17 -1.23 -17.49 -3.65
CA ALA A 17 -0.90 -16.42 -4.59
C ALA A 17 -1.71 -16.53 -5.90
N LEU A 18 -1.77 -17.73 -6.50
CA LEU A 18 -2.53 -17.97 -7.72
C LEU A 18 -4.04 -17.86 -7.49
N GLY A 19 -4.55 -18.52 -6.44
CA GLY A 19 -5.98 -18.55 -6.13
C GLY A 19 -6.53 -17.16 -5.77
N SER A 20 -5.82 -16.40 -4.94
CA SER A 20 -6.20 -15.02 -4.59
C SER A 20 -6.09 -14.06 -5.77
N THR A 21 -5.10 -14.25 -6.65
CA THR A 21 -4.97 -13.46 -7.88
C THR A 21 -6.14 -13.74 -8.82
N ALA A 22 -6.46 -15.00 -9.09
CA ALA A 22 -7.60 -15.39 -9.93
C ALA A 22 -8.93 -14.86 -9.37
N LEU A 23 -9.14 -15.00 -8.05
CA LEU A 23 -10.31 -14.45 -7.36
C LEU A 23 -10.43 -12.93 -7.53
N SER A 24 -9.30 -12.23 -7.35
CA SER A 24 -9.26 -10.78 -7.47
C SER A 24 -9.58 -10.31 -8.89
N LEU A 25 -8.99 -10.96 -9.91
CA LEU A 25 -9.26 -10.69 -11.32
C LEU A 25 -10.73 -10.91 -11.70
N ALA A 26 -11.38 -11.92 -11.11
CA ALA A 26 -12.78 -12.23 -11.37
C ALA A 26 -13.76 -11.23 -10.71
N ILE A 27 -13.43 -10.73 -9.52
CA ILE A 27 -14.35 -9.92 -8.69
C ILE A 27 -14.12 -8.42 -8.86
N ALA A 28 -12.87 -7.96 -8.90
CA ALA A 28 -12.52 -6.54 -8.90
C ALA A 28 -13.26 -5.73 -9.97
N PRO A 29 -13.43 -6.20 -11.23
CA PRO A 29 -14.09 -5.41 -12.26
C PRO A 29 -15.56 -5.09 -12.00
N ARG A 30 -16.22 -5.88 -11.14
CA ARG A 30 -17.62 -5.64 -10.77
C ARG A 30 -17.75 -4.54 -9.71
N LEU A 31 -16.71 -4.37 -8.88
CA LEU A 31 -16.71 -3.46 -7.72
C LEU A 31 -16.17 -2.05 -8.04
N THR A 32 -15.41 -1.91 -9.10
CA THR A 32 -14.93 -0.60 -9.57
C THR A 32 -16.02 0.21 -10.25
N ARG A 33 -17.11 -0.42 -10.72
CA ARG A 33 -18.25 0.25 -11.33
C ARG A 33 -18.90 1.23 -10.34
N PRO A 34 -19.09 2.50 -10.72
CA PRO A 34 -19.83 3.46 -9.91
C PRO A 34 -21.25 2.94 -9.67
N THR A 35 -21.55 2.58 -8.42
CA THR A 35 -22.91 2.35 -7.96
C THR A 35 -23.39 3.67 -7.39
N GLY A 36 -24.57 4.14 -7.81
CA GLY A 36 -25.21 5.37 -7.33
C GLY A 36 -25.68 5.29 -5.87
N GLU A 37 -24.88 4.67 -5.00
CA GLU A 37 -25.16 4.54 -3.58
C GLU A 37 -25.08 5.92 -2.92
N ARG A 38 -26.24 6.42 -2.46
CA ARG A 38 -26.32 7.52 -1.51
C ARG A 38 -25.97 6.98 -0.13
N ALA A 39 -24.95 7.53 0.53
CA ALA A 39 -24.64 7.10 1.90
C ALA A 39 -25.54 7.84 2.91
N LEU A 40 -25.99 7.11 3.93
CA LEU A 40 -26.68 7.68 5.09
C LEU A 40 -25.63 8.38 5.99
N GLY A 41 -25.92 9.61 6.40
CA GLY A 41 -24.95 10.53 7.01
C GLY A 41 -24.23 10.01 8.26
N GLY A 42 -22.94 9.69 8.14
CA GLY A 42 -22.02 9.40 9.24
C GLY A 42 -21.35 10.67 9.80
N ARG A 43 -21.25 10.79 11.14
CA ARG A 43 -20.96 12.06 11.85
C ARG A 43 -19.66 12.09 12.69
N ARG A 44 -18.76 11.11 12.65
CA ARG A 44 -17.61 11.05 13.59
C ARG A 44 -16.26 11.30 12.92
N GLY A 45 -15.67 12.47 13.16
CA GLY A 45 -14.40 12.90 12.56
C GLY A 45 -13.16 12.08 12.96
N TRP A 46 -13.19 11.40 14.11
CA TRP A 46 -12.09 10.60 14.66
C TRP A 46 -12.02 9.17 14.12
N ALA A 47 -13.12 8.64 13.59
CA ALA A 47 -13.21 7.26 13.11
C ALA A 47 -12.61 7.15 11.69
N ARG A 48 -11.28 7.23 11.61
CA ARG A 48 -10.53 7.17 10.35
C ARG A 48 -9.52 6.01 10.37
N PRO A 49 -9.29 5.33 9.23
CA PRO A 49 -8.27 4.28 9.13
C PRO A 49 -6.90 4.72 9.64
N GLU A 50 -6.50 5.98 9.40
CA GLU A 50 -5.22 6.52 9.85
C GLU A 50 -5.08 6.55 11.37
N ALA A 51 -6.16 6.91 12.08
CA ALA A 51 -6.15 6.98 13.54
C ALA A 51 -6.09 5.58 14.16
N PHE A 52 -6.81 4.63 13.56
CA PHE A 52 -6.77 3.23 14.00
C PHE A 52 -5.44 2.56 13.65
N LEU A 53 -4.84 2.90 12.50
CA LEU A 53 -3.50 2.45 12.16
C LEU A 53 -2.48 2.93 13.19
N LEU A 54 -2.53 4.21 13.56
CA LEU A 54 -1.68 4.77 14.61
C LEU A 54 -1.90 4.07 15.96
N ALA A 55 -3.16 3.77 16.31
CA ALA A 55 -3.48 3.03 17.54
C ALA A 55 -2.90 1.61 17.51
N VAL A 56 -3.00 0.88 16.41
CA VAL A 56 -2.42 -0.47 16.26
C VAL A 56 -0.89 -0.41 16.33
N VAL A 57 -0.26 0.58 15.69
CA VAL A 57 1.20 0.79 15.80
C VAL A 57 1.61 1.06 17.26
N ALA A 58 0.88 1.93 17.96
CA ALA A 58 1.15 2.21 19.36
C ALA A 58 1.00 0.96 20.24
N LEU A 59 -0.06 0.15 20.03
CA LEU A 59 -0.26 -1.12 20.73
C LEU A 59 0.86 -2.13 20.44
N ALA A 60 1.37 -2.19 19.21
CA ALA A 60 2.50 -3.06 18.87
C ALA A 60 3.78 -2.65 19.63
N TYR A 61 4.09 -1.36 19.71
CA TYR A 61 5.23 -0.89 20.51
C TYR A 61 5.03 -1.08 22.01
N VAL A 62 3.82 -0.90 22.53
CA VAL A 62 3.51 -1.22 23.93
C VAL A 62 3.76 -2.71 24.19
N ASN A 63 3.25 -3.59 23.34
CA ASN A 63 3.52 -5.03 23.44
C ASN A 63 5.04 -5.30 23.41
N GLN A 64 5.77 -4.62 22.55
CA GLN A 64 7.21 -4.81 22.41
C GLN A 64 8.00 -4.40 23.66
N VAL A 65 7.60 -3.30 24.32
CA VAL A 65 8.16 -2.91 25.61
C VAL A 65 7.85 -3.97 26.67
N LEU A 66 6.60 -4.45 26.74
CA LEU A 66 6.18 -5.50 27.68
C LEU A 66 6.92 -6.82 27.45
N PHE A 67 7.11 -7.22 26.19
CA PHE A 67 7.92 -8.37 25.82
C PHE A 67 9.36 -8.21 26.30
N THR A 68 9.97 -7.04 26.07
CA THR A 68 11.35 -6.79 26.51
C THR A 68 11.46 -6.89 28.03
N VAL A 69 10.49 -6.32 28.77
CA VAL A 69 10.41 -6.48 30.23
C VAL A 69 10.30 -7.96 30.63
N TYR A 70 9.42 -8.72 29.98
CA TYR A 70 9.23 -10.15 30.24
C TYR A 70 10.55 -10.93 30.09
N VAL A 71 11.25 -10.75 28.97
CA VAL A 71 12.50 -11.47 28.71
C VAL A 71 13.59 -11.06 29.71
N LEU A 72 13.71 -9.76 30.02
CA LEU A 72 14.67 -9.28 31.02
C LEU A 72 14.39 -9.83 32.42
N ARG A 73 13.13 -9.97 32.81
CA ARG A 73 12.74 -10.35 34.19
C ARG A 73 12.61 -11.85 34.41
N VAL A 74 12.10 -12.58 33.41
CA VAL A 74 11.79 -14.01 33.54
C VAL A 74 12.90 -14.88 32.94
N HIS A 75 13.54 -14.40 31.85
CA HIS A 75 14.56 -15.15 31.11
C HIS A 75 15.95 -14.52 31.21
N GLY A 76 16.16 -13.56 32.13
CA GLY A 76 17.47 -12.94 32.35
C GLY A 76 18.03 -12.16 31.15
N GLY A 77 17.16 -11.75 30.22
CA GLY A 77 17.57 -11.09 28.98
C GLY A 77 17.95 -12.03 27.84
N ASP A 78 17.81 -13.35 28.01
CA ASP A 78 18.08 -14.33 26.96
C ASP A 78 16.79 -14.75 26.22
N PRO A 79 16.59 -14.38 24.95
CA PRO A 79 15.44 -14.82 24.16
C PRO A 79 15.59 -16.24 23.59
N SER A 80 16.68 -16.97 23.86
CA SER A 80 16.97 -18.29 23.25
C SER A 80 15.86 -19.33 23.42
N PHE A 81 15.07 -19.23 24.50
CA PHE A 81 13.94 -20.13 24.76
C PHE A 81 12.90 -20.12 23.62
N ILE A 82 12.74 -18.97 22.93
CA ILE A 82 11.82 -18.80 21.80
C ILE A 82 12.56 -18.57 20.48
N ALA A 83 13.70 -17.90 20.48
CA ALA A 83 14.44 -17.56 19.27
C ALA A 83 14.90 -18.78 18.46
N LYS A 84 15.16 -19.91 19.12
CA LYS A 84 15.57 -21.17 18.47
C LYS A 84 14.56 -21.76 17.47
N TYR A 85 13.30 -21.29 17.49
CA TYR A 85 12.25 -21.72 16.56
C TYR A 85 12.09 -20.80 15.34
N LEU A 86 12.82 -19.68 15.31
CA LEU A 86 12.66 -18.64 14.29
C LEU A 86 13.98 -18.41 13.53
N PRO A 87 13.91 -17.88 12.30
CA PRO A 87 15.10 -17.50 11.56
C PRO A 87 15.94 -16.45 12.30
N GLU A 88 17.21 -16.32 11.90
CA GLU A 88 18.08 -15.27 12.43
C GLU A 88 17.48 -13.87 12.20
N GLY A 89 17.84 -12.93 13.09
CA GLY A 89 17.41 -11.53 13.01
C GLY A 89 16.12 -11.19 13.77
N TRP A 90 15.63 -12.09 14.63
CA TRP A 90 14.55 -11.82 15.58
C TRP A 90 15.08 -11.52 16.99
N PHE A 91 14.26 -10.83 17.79
CA PHE A 91 14.48 -10.60 19.23
C PHE A 91 15.72 -9.79 19.62
N ALA A 92 16.12 -8.79 18.84
CA ALA A 92 17.09 -7.80 19.29
C ALA A 92 16.49 -6.92 20.41
N LEU A 93 16.71 -7.30 21.67
CA LEU A 93 16.15 -6.62 22.84
C LEU A 93 16.71 -5.20 23.01
N ALA A 94 15.89 -4.29 23.53
CA ALA A 94 16.37 -3.00 24.01
C ALA A 94 16.84 -3.13 25.46
N ASP A 95 18.13 -3.38 25.67
CA ASP A 95 18.69 -3.65 27.01
C ASP A 95 19.44 -2.44 27.63
N GLY A 96 18.94 -1.22 27.38
CA GLY A 96 19.48 0.00 27.97
C GLY A 96 19.08 0.20 29.43
N SER A 97 19.79 1.08 30.15
CA SER A 97 19.52 1.40 31.57
C SER A 97 18.06 1.81 31.84
N SER A 98 17.46 2.58 30.94
CA SER A 98 16.04 2.96 31.03
C SER A 98 15.10 1.76 30.97
N MET A 99 15.34 0.81 30.05
CA MET A 99 14.50 -0.39 29.93
C MET A 99 14.67 -1.32 31.13
N ARG A 100 15.91 -1.52 31.59
CA ARG A 100 16.19 -2.27 32.83
C ARG A 100 15.47 -1.65 34.02
N GLY A 101 15.49 -0.32 34.15
CA GLY A 101 14.77 0.39 35.20
C GLY A 101 13.24 0.22 35.12
N VAL A 102 12.66 0.16 33.92
CA VAL A 102 11.23 -0.17 33.76
C VAL A 102 10.98 -1.61 34.18
N ALA A 103 11.82 -2.55 33.72
CA ALA A 103 11.69 -3.96 33.99
C ALA A 103 11.75 -4.28 35.49
N GLU A 104 12.68 -3.67 36.23
CA GLU A 104 12.85 -3.82 37.68
C GLU A 104 11.62 -3.40 38.48
N ARG A 105 10.85 -2.42 37.98
CA ARG A 105 9.66 -1.88 38.65
C ARG A 105 8.37 -2.55 38.23
N PHE A 106 8.39 -3.41 37.21
CA PHE A 106 7.17 -4.01 36.68
C PHE A 106 6.67 -5.13 37.62
N PRO A 107 5.44 -5.03 38.14
CA PRO A 107 4.91 -6.03 39.05
C PRO A 107 4.42 -7.27 38.26
N TRP A 108 4.67 -8.47 38.80
CA TRP A 108 4.26 -9.76 38.22
C TRP A 108 4.67 -9.97 36.76
N PRO A 109 5.98 -10.01 36.46
CA PRO A 109 6.48 -10.15 35.09
C PRO A 109 5.98 -11.43 34.40
N ASP A 110 5.67 -12.50 35.13
CA ASP A 110 5.15 -13.75 34.56
C ASP A 110 3.80 -13.59 33.84
N LEU A 111 2.99 -12.60 34.23
CA LEU A 111 1.72 -12.28 33.55
C LEU A 111 1.93 -11.70 32.14
N LEU A 112 3.16 -11.30 31.80
CA LEU A 112 3.51 -10.78 30.48
C LEU A 112 3.83 -11.88 29.47
N ALA A 113 3.77 -13.16 29.84
CA ALA A 113 3.99 -14.25 28.89
C ALA A 113 3.19 -14.11 27.57
N PRO A 114 1.90 -13.67 27.57
CA PRO A 114 1.14 -13.45 26.33
C PRO A 114 1.73 -12.40 25.36
N SER A 115 2.64 -11.54 25.83
CA SER A 115 3.33 -10.58 24.95
C SER A 115 4.28 -11.26 23.95
N VAL A 116 4.66 -12.52 24.21
CA VAL A 116 5.49 -13.34 23.32
C VAL A 116 4.60 -13.93 22.23
N LEU A 117 4.80 -13.45 20.99
CA LEU A 117 4.19 -13.86 19.71
C LEU A 117 2.66 -13.66 19.59
N ARG A 118 1.89 -13.95 20.64
CA ARG A 118 0.42 -13.98 20.64
C ARG A 118 -0.26 -12.64 20.40
N VAL A 119 0.11 -11.60 21.12
CA VAL A 119 -0.46 -10.25 20.87
C VAL A 119 -0.11 -9.77 19.46
N GLN A 120 1.09 -10.08 18.99
CA GLN A 120 1.56 -9.72 17.66
C GLN A 120 0.79 -10.45 16.56
N ALA A 121 0.46 -11.74 16.77
CA ALA A 121 -0.40 -12.52 15.89
C ALA A 121 -1.80 -11.89 15.70
N PHE A 122 -2.31 -11.19 16.72
CA PHE A 122 -3.56 -10.42 16.59
C PHE A 122 -3.37 -9.11 15.82
N LEU A 123 -2.32 -8.34 16.14
CA LEU A 123 -2.16 -6.96 15.68
C LEU A 123 -1.65 -6.81 14.25
N GLU A 124 -0.93 -7.80 13.72
CA GLU A 124 -0.33 -7.70 12.39
C GLU A 124 -1.38 -7.60 11.27
N LEU A 125 -2.45 -8.39 11.31
CA LEU A 125 -3.49 -8.33 10.28
C LEU A 125 -4.19 -6.96 10.20
N PRO A 126 -4.70 -6.39 11.31
CA PRO A 126 -5.27 -5.06 11.27
C PRO A 126 -4.24 -4.00 10.88
N LEU A 127 -2.96 -4.13 11.29
CA LEU A 127 -1.91 -3.21 10.85
C LEU A 127 -1.81 -3.15 9.32
N VAL A 128 -1.66 -4.31 8.67
CA VAL A 128 -1.45 -4.38 7.22
C VAL A 128 -2.71 -3.94 6.46
N LEU A 129 -3.90 -4.42 6.86
CA LEU A 129 -5.13 -4.06 6.17
C LEU A 129 -5.49 -2.57 6.39
N LEU A 130 -5.27 -2.00 7.58
CA LEU A 130 -5.47 -0.57 7.83
C LEU A 130 -4.50 0.30 7.03
N ALA A 131 -3.23 -0.11 6.91
CA ALA A 131 -2.25 0.58 6.06
C ALA A 131 -2.71 0.57 4.60
N TYR A 132 -3.16 -0.58 4.09
CA TYR A 132 -3.63 -0.71 2.72
C TYR A 132 -4.84 0.18 2.43
N VAL A 133 -5.88 0.11 3.27
CA VAL A 133 -7.10 0.92 3.05
C VAL A 133 -6.86 2.41 3.29
N THR A 134 -5.85 2.77 4.09
CA THR A 134 -5.38 4.16 4.24
C THR A 134 -4.85 4.69 2.92
N VAL A 135 -4.00 3.92 2.22
CA VAL A 135 -3.50 4.28 0.89
C VAL A 135 -4.65 4.40 -0.13
N LEU A 136 -5.57 3.42 -0.15
CA LEU A 136 -6.77 3.48 -0.99
C LEU A 136 -7.58 4.74 -0.72
N ARG A 137 -7.81 5.09 0.55
CA ARG A 137 -8.57 6.27 0.97
C ARG A 137 -7.88 7.57 0.55
N TRP A 138 -6.55 7.62 0.57
CA TRP A 138 -5.80 8.79 0.11
C TRP A 138 -5.89 9.01 -1.39
N LEU A 139 -5.96 7.92 -2.18
CA LEU A 139 -6.13 7.98 -3.62
C LEU A 139 -7.58 8.30 -4.00
N ASP A 140 -8.52 7.50 -3.50
CA ASP A 140 -9.93 7.54 -3.87
C ASP A 140 -10.80 7.06 -2.71
N ARG A 141 -11.48 8.01 -2.05
CA ARG A 141 -12.36 7.72 -0.92
C ARG A 141 -13.57 6.89 -1.31
N GLY A 142 -14.09 7.06 -2.53
CA GLY A 142 -15.21 6.27 -3.03
C GLY A 142 -14.80 4.81 -3.20
N LEU A 143 -13.62 4.59 -3.78
CA LEU A 143 -13.05 3.26 -3.95
C LEU A 143 -12.76 2.59 -2.62
N TYR A 144 -12.15 3.31 -1.67
CA TYR A 144 -11.96 2.83 -0.30
C TYR A 144 -13.27 2.32 0.30
N ARG A 145 -14.36 3.09 0.24
CA ARG A 145 -15.65 2.69 0.79
C ARG A 145 -16.21 1.44 0.11
N ARG A 146 -16.14 1.37 -1.22
CA ARG A 146 -16.61 0.20 -1.98
C ARG A 146 -15.81 -1.05 -1.61
N VAL A 147 -14.47 -0.97 -1.61
CA VAL A 147 -13.60 -2.08 -1.20
C VAL A 147 -13.91 -2.48 0.24
N ALA A 148 -13.87 -1.54 1.18
CA ALA A 148 -14.04 -1.79 2.61
C ALA A 148 -15.42 -2.35 3.00
N ARG A 149 -16.46 -2.10 2.20
CA ARG A 149 -17.81 -2.64 2.39
C ARG A 149 -18.07 -3.92 1.60
N SER A 150 -17.18 -4.30 0.68
CA SER A 150 -17.35 -5.46 -0.19
C SER A 150 -16.81 -6.75 0.43
N TRP A 151 -17.09 -7.86 -0.26
CA TRP A 151 -16.51 -9.17 0.06
C TRP A 151 -14.97 -9.23 -0.11
N LEU A 152 -14.34 -8.27 -0.81
CA LEU A 152 -12.89 -8.27 -1.00
C LEU A 152 -12.11 -8.18 0.32
N VAL A 153 -12.64 -7.49 1.34
CA VAL A 153 -11.97 -7.43 2.66
C VAL A 153 -11.97 -8.78 3.34
N TRP A 154 -13.06 -9.54 3.22
CA TRP A 154 -13.14 -10.90 3.73
C TRP A 154 -12.20 -11.83 2.98
N ALA A 155 -12.16 -11.72 1.65
CA ALA A 155 -11.22 -12.49 0.82
C ALA A 155 -9.75 -12.16 1.16
N ALA A 156 -9.39 -10.88 1.29
CA ALA A 156 -8.03 -10.47 1.67
C ALA A 156 -7.68 -10.97 3.08
N SER A 157 -8.58 -10.78 4.05
CA SER A 157 -8.41 -11.29 5.41
C SER A 157 -8.18 -12.79 5.47
N ALA A 158 -8.99 -13.56 4.74
CA ALA A 158 -8.86 -15.02 4.65
C ALA A 158 -7.56 -15.44 3.96
N SER A 159 -7.22 -14.81 2.83
CA SER A 159 -5.97 -15.10 2.10
C SER A 159 -4.74 -14.79 2.95
N TYR A 160 -4.75 -13.68 3.68
CA TYR A 160 -3.61 -13.26 4.51
C TYR A 160 -3.46 -14.18 5.72
N THR A 161 -4.59 -14.54 6.34
CA THR A 161 -4.63 -15.50 7.45
C THR A 161 -4.16 -16.87 7.01
N PHE A 162 -4.57 -17.33 5.83
CA PHE A 162 -4.10 -18.60 5.28
C PHE A 162 -2.57 -18.62 5.13
N VAL A 163 -2.00 -17.62 4.47
CA VAL A 163 -0.53 -17.51 4.31
C VAL A 163 0.18 -17.45 5.67
N PHE A 164 -0.35 -16.66 6.61
CA PHE A 164 0.18 -16.62 7.97
C PHE A 164 0.17 -18.01 8.61
N CYS A 165 -0.98 -18.70 8.63
CA CYS A 165 -1.10 -20.01 9.25
C CYS A 165 -0.19 -21.06 8.59
N THR A 166 -0.02 -21.01 7.27
CA THR A 166 0.90 -21.92 6.55
C THR A 166 2.34 -21.69 7.00
N VAL A 167 2.80 -20.44 7.05
CA VAL A 167 4.17 -20.10 7.47
C VAL A 167 4.38 -20.35 8.96
N GLU A 168 3.40 -20.02 9.79
CA GLU A 168 3.43 -20.25 11.24
C GLU A 168 3.48 -21.75 11.57
N TRP A 169 2.82 -22.58 10.77
CA TRP A 169 2.87 -24.04 10.92
C TRP A 169 4.23 -24.62 10.52
N ASP A 170 4.85 -24.06 9.49
CA ASP A 170 6.22 -24.41 9.06
C ASP A 170 7.26 -24.02 10.11
N LEU A 171 7.12 -22.81 10.67
CA LEU A 171 7.96 -22.26 11.73
C LEU A 171 7.40 -22.59 13.11
N HIS A 172 7.08 -23.86 13.32
CA HIS A 172 6.37 -24.30 14.51
C HIS A 172 7.13 -23.96 15.80
N ASN A 173 6.44 -23.27 16.70
CA ASN A 173 6.92 -22.86 18.00
C ASN A 173 5.88 -23.24 19.08
N PRO A 174 6.21 -23.12 20.38
CA PRO A 174 5.31 -23.53 21.47
C PRO A 174 3.95 -22.81 21.51
N TYR A 175 3.79 -21.70 20.79
CA TYR A 175 2.58 -20.88 20.75
C TYR A 175 1.85 -20.93 19.41
N THR A 176 2.32 -21.70 18.42
CA THR A 176 1.75 -21.75 17.06
C THR A 176 0.23 -21.98 17.04
N VAL A 177 -0.29 -22.87 17.89
CA VAL A 177 -1.75 -23.13 17.95
C VAL A 177 -2.50 -21.90 18.46
N ASP A 178 -2.00 -21.25 19.50
CA ASP A 178 -2.58 -20.03 20.05
C ASP A 178 -2.54 -18.92 18.99
N ASP A 179 -1.43 -18.75 18.31
CA ASP A 179 -1.21 -17.72 17.30
C ASP A 179 -2.15 -17.89 16.10
N ILE A 180 -2.39 -19.13 15.65
CA ILE A 180 -3.38 -19.45 14.61
C ILE A 180 -4.79 -19.11 15.07
N VAL A 181 -5.19 -19.51 16.29
CA VAL A 181 -6.53 -19.20 16.81
C VAL A 181 -6.73 -17.69 16.93
N ILE A 182 -5.74 -16.98 17.50
CA ILE A 182 -5.75 -15.53 17.63
C ILE A 182 -5.82 -14.85 16.27
N ARG A 183 -5.07 -15.34 15.28
CA ARG A 183 -5.11 -14.82 13.90
C ARG A 183 -6.50 -15.00 13.29
N VAL A 184 -7.14 -16.16 13.47
CA VAL A 184 -8.51 -16.39 12.99
C VAL A 184 -9.49 -15.40 13.64
N CYS A 185 -9.34 -15.13 14.94
CA CYS A 185 -10.13 -14.08 15.60
C CYS A 185 -9.89 -12.69 14.98
N ALA A 186 -8.61 -12.33 14.73
CA ALA A 186 -8.27 -11.08 14.04
C ALA A 186 -8.85 -11.03 12.61
N ALA A 187 -8.90 -12.18 11.92
CA ALA A 187 -9.44 -12.32 10.57
C ALA A 187 -10.94 -12.07 10.48
N LEU A 188 -11.67 -12.30 11.58
CA LEU A 188 -13.08 -11.97 11.70
C LEU A 188 -13.30 -10.52 12.17
N ALA A 189 -12.51 -10.07 13.15
CA ALA A 189 -12.65 -8.73 13.73
C ALA A 189 -12.25 -7.60 12.76
N THR A 190 -11.19 -7.80 11.98
CA THR A 190 -10.63 -6.75 11.12
C THR A 190 -11.58 -6.35 9.99
N PRO A 191 -12.19 -7.27 9.22
CA PRO A 191 -13.18 -6.89 8.20
C PRO A 191 -14.38 -6.13 8.77
N LEU A 192 -14.86 -6.52 9.95
CA LEU A 192 -15.95 -5.83 10.63
C LEU A 192 -15.56 -4.41 11.03
N LEU A 193 -14.36 -4.22 11.58
CA LEU A 193 -13.80 -2.91 11.88
C LEU A 193 -13.70 -2.04 10.63
N LEU A 194 -13.15 -2.57 9.53
CA LEU A 194 -12.98 -1.83 8.27
C LEU A 194 -14.32 -1.43 7.65
N ARG A 195 -15.30 -2.33 7.68
CA ARG A 195 -16.66 -2.04 7.24
C ARG A 195 -17.29 -0.94 8.08
N TRP A 196 -17.13 -1.00 9.41
CA TRP A 196 -17.60 0.05 10.32
C TRP A 196 -16.92 1.39 10.05
N LEU A 197 -15.60 1.44 9.88
CA LEU A 197 -14.89 2.67 9.51
C LEU A 197 -15.41 3.25 8.19
N ALA A 198 -15.69 2.40 7.21
CA ALA A 198 -16.23 2.82 5.93
C ALA A 198 -17.68 3.36 6.03
N THR A 199 -18.47 2.98 7.04
CA THR A 199 -19.79 3.58 7.29
C THR A 199 -19.71 4.94 7.98
N GLN A 200 -18.61 5.25 8.66
CA GLN A 200 -18.41 6.56 9.29
C GLN A 200 -17.94 7.64 8.31
N GLU A 201 -17.45 7.28 7.13
CA GLU A 201 -16.93 8.22 6.14
C GLU A 201 -18.06 9.04 5.49
N LYS A 202 -17.94 10.37 5.54
CA LYS A 202 -18.88 11.31 4.94
C LYS A 202 -18.90 11.19 3.41
N ASP A 203 -20.08 11.39 2.82
CA ASP A 203 -20.17 11.76 1.41
C ASP A 203 -19.53 13.14 1.25
N GLN A 204 -18.36 13.16 0.63
CA GLN A 204 -17.86 14.37 -0.03
C GLN A 204 -18.08 14.17 -1.52
N ASP A 205 -18.61 15.23 -2.15
CA ASP A 205 -19.00 15.23 -3.55
C ASP A 205 -17.78 15.00 -4.46
N GLY A 206 -17.93 13.99 -5.31
CA GLY A 206 -17.13 13.78 -6.51
C GLY A 206 -15.83 12.98 -6.35
N PRO A 207 -15.38 12.31 -7.43
CA PRO A 207 -14.05 11.74 -7.49
C PRO A 207 -13.01 12.82 -7.20
N THR A 208 -11.96 12.50 -6.44
CA THR A 208 -10.84 13.41 -6.22
C THR A 208 -10.32 13.83 -7.60
N ALA A 209 -10.44 15.12 -7.94
CA ALA A 209 -9.82 15.66 -9.14
C ALA A 209 -8.36 15.18 -9.17
N VAL A 210 -7.90 14.69 -10.32
CA VAL A 210 -6.53 14.22 -10.49
C VAL A 210 -5.71 15.41 -10.95
N SER A 211 -4.60 15.70 -10.29
CA SER A 211 -3.64 16.71 -10.72
C SER A 211 -2.21 16.24 -10.49
N PHE A 212 -1.27 16.82 -11.22
CA PHE A 212 0.16 16.48 -11.10
C PHE A 212 0.66 16.58 -9.65
N ALA A 213 0.33 17.69 -8.98
CA ALA A 213 0.74 17.93 -7.60
C ALA A 213 0.13 16.90 -6.62
N GLN A 214 -1.15 16.54 -6.80
CA GLN A 214 -1.78 15.52 -5.96
C GLN A 214 -1.15 14.15 -6.15
N MET A 215 -0.82 13.76 -7.39
CA MET A 215 -0.19 12.47 -7.67
C MET A 215 1.22 12.38 -7.10
N LEU A 216 2.01 13.46 -7.16
CA LEU A 216 3.32 13.51 -6.49
C LEU A 216 3.19 13.46 -4.97
N LEU A 217 2.27 14.23 -4.36
CA LEU A 217 2.05 14.19 -2.92
C LEU A 217 1.53 12.82 -2.47
N PHE A 218 0.74 12.14 -3.30
CA PHE A 218 0.33 10.75 -3.08
C PHE A 218 1.55 9.82 -3.07
N ALA A 219 2.42 9.91 -4.09
CA ALA A 219 3.65 9.13 -4.16
C ALA A 219 4.51 9.26 -2.90
N VAL A 220 4.76 10.52 -2.50
CA VAL A 220 5.54 10.86 -1.31
C VAL A 220 4.87 10.34 -0.03
N SER A 221 3.54 10.45 0.07
CA SER A 221 2.78 9.91 1.20
C SER A 221 2.89 8.38 1.31
N VAL A 222 2.78 7.67 0.18
CA VAL A 222 2.87 6.19 0.16
C VAL A 222 4.29 5.73 0.47
N TRP A 223 5.30 6.38 -0.10
CA TRP A 223 6.71 6.10 0.23
C TRP A 223 6.98 6.30 1.72
N ALA A 224 6.55 7.44 2.28
CA ALA A 224 6.76 7.75 3.69
C ALA A 224 6.02 6.76 4.62
N LEU A 225 4.76 6.44 4.30
CA LEU A 225 4.00 5.43 5.05
C LEU A 225 4.66 4.05 4.97
N GLY A 226 5.10 3.63 3.78
CA GLY A 226 5.80 2.36 3.60
C GLY A 226 7.09 2.28 4.43
N HIS A 227 7.87 3.36 4.49
CA HIS A 227 9.07 3.43 5.33
C HIS A 227 8.75 3.30 6.82
N LEU A 228 7.68 3.94 7.29
CA LEU A 228 7.20 3.82 8.66
C LEU A 228 6.73 2.39 8.96
N VAL A 229 5.98 1.76 8.05
CA VAL A 229 5.53 0.36 8.18
C VAL A 229 6.71 -0.60 8.24
N LEU A 230 7.73 -0.41 7.40
CA LEU A 230 8.96 -1.22 7.45
C LEU A 230 9.73 -1.02 8.75
N THR A 231 9.74 0.20 9.30
CA THR A 231 10.35 0.45 10.62
C THR A 231 9.60 -0.28 11.72
N VAL A 232 8.28 -0.23 11.72
CA VAL A 232 7.43 -0.96 12.67
C VAL A 232 7.63 -2.48 12.50
N TYR A 233 7.72 -2.95 11.25
CA TYR A 233 8.02 -4.35 10.94
C TYR A 233 9.31 -4.81 11.59
N ASP A 234 10.43 -4.13 11.32
CA ASP A 234 11.74 -4.45 11.90
C ASP A 234 11.70 -4.35 13.44
N THR A 235 11.33 -3.19 13.97
CA THR A 235 11.56 -2.88 15.39
C THR A 235 10.52 -3.43 16.36
N ALA A 236 9.27 -3.65 15.90
CA ALA A 236 8.19 -4.14 16.74
C ALA A 236 7.74 -5.55 16.34
N LEU A 237 7.44 -5.78 15.05
CA LEU A 237 6.83 -7.05 14.65
C LEU A 237 7.82 -8.23 14.65
N LEU A 238 9.10 -7.97 14.40
CA LEU A 238 10.19 -8.96 14.55
C LEU A 238 10.80 -8.97 15.96
N TYR A 239 10.20 -8.24 16.91
CA TYR A 239 10.68 -8.09 18.27
C TYR A 239 12.09 -7.46 18.41
N ASN A 240 12.53 -6.64 17.45
CA ASN A 240 13.86 -6.00 17.46
C ASN A 240 13.85 -4.57 18.01
N LEU A 241 13.35 -4.36 19.23
CA LEU A 241 13.29 -3.02 19.81
C LEU A 241 14.68 -2.36 19.94
N GLY A 242 15.74 -3.15 20.06
CA GLY A 242 17.13 -2.70 20.06
C GLY A 242 17.54 -1.98 18.78
N HIS A 243 16.88 -2.25 17.64
CA HIS A 243 17.12 -1.54 16.37
C HIS A 243 16.50 -0.14 16.34
N LEU A 244 15.60 0.19 17.28
CA LEU A 244 14.81 1.43 17.24
C LEU A 244 15.71 2.67 17.13
N ASN A 245 16.78 2.76 17.92
CA ASN A 245 17.69 3.91 17.87
C ASN A 245 18.30 4.15 16.49
N GLY A 246 18.63 3.09 15.76
CA GLY A 246 19.15 3.18 14.39
C GLY A 246 18.08 3.55 13.36
N ARG A 247 16.80 3.25 13.63
CA ARG A 247 15.67 3.54 12.71
C ARG A 247 14.95 4.85 13.02
N LEU A 248 15.06 5.38 14.24
CA LEU A 248 14.37 6.60 14.68
C LEU A 248 14.60 7.82 13.78
N PRO A 249 15.83 8.13 13.33
CA PRO A 249 16.03 9.28 12.44
C PRO A 249 15.26 9.16 11.12
N GLY A 250 15.31 7.98 10.49
CA GLY A 250 14.58 7.70 9.24
C GLY A 250 13.07 7.74 9.45
N ALA A 251 12.57 7.15 10.55
CA ALA A 251 11.15 7.19 10.91
C ALA A 251 10.67 8.61 11.19
N ALA A 252 11.45 9.43 11.89
CA ALA A 252 11.10 10.82 12.17
C ALA A 252 11.02 11.64 10.86
N ILE A 253 11.99 11.48 9.97
CA ILE A 253 11.97 12.13 8.65
C ILE A 253 10.74 11.68 7.85
N ALA A 254 10.48 10.38 7.78
CA ALA A 254 9.32 9.84 7.07
C ALA A 254 8.00 10.36 7.66
N LEU A 255 7.89 10.45 8.99
CA LEU A 255 6.72 11.03 9.65
C LEU A 255 6.54 12.52 9.31
N CYS A 256 7.61 13.32 9.38
CA CYS A 256 7.57 14.72 8.99
C CYS A 256 7.17 14.90 7.53
N VAL A 257 7.76 14.12 6.62
CA VAL A 257 7.43 14.11 5.18
C VAL A 257 5.97 13.73 4.97
N LEU A 258 5.47 12.70 5.65
CA LEU A 258 4.09 12.27 5.56
C LEU A 258 3.15 13.39 6.03
N VAL A 259 3.38 13.96 7.21
CA VAL A 259 2.56 15.05 7.77
C VAL A 259 2.56 16.26 6.82
N ALA A 260 3.72 16.68 6.33
CA ALA A 260 3.85 17.79 5.39
C ALA A 260 3.12 17.51 4.07
N ALA A 261 3.27 16.30 3.51
CA ALA A 261 2.62 15.91 2.26
C ALA A 261 1.09 15.85 2.41
N ARG A 262 0.58 15.30 3.51
CA ARG A 262 -0.86 15.25 3.79
C ARG A 262 -1.43 16.64 4.07
N TRP A 263 -0.68 17.49 4.77
CA TRP A 263 -1.07 18.88 4.99
C TRP A 263 -1.12 19.67 3.67
N ALA A 264 -0.09 19.57 2.83
CA ALA A 264 -0.07 20.20 1.51
C ALA A 264 -1.21 19.71 0.62
N ALA A 265 -1.47 18.40 0.59
CA ALA A 265 -2.55 17.81 -0.19
C ALA A 265 -3.94 18.34 0.23
N SER A 266 -4.14 18.62 1.53
CA SER A 266 -5.38 19.20 2.04
C SER A 266 -5.61 20.66 1.62
N ARG A 267 -4.54 21.36 1.19
CA ARG A 267 -4.57 22.78 0.79
C ARG A 267 -4.64 22.96 -0.72
N LEU A 268 -4.41 21.91 -1.51
CA LEU A 268 -4.53 21.99 -2.96
C LEU A 268 -6.00 22.22 -3.31
N LYS A 269 -6.26 23.37 -3.96
CA LYS A 269 -7.56 23.63 -4.60
C LYS A 269 -7.77 22.56 -5.68
N GLN A 270 -8.99 22.04 -5.77
CA GLN A 270 -9.40 21.25 -6.92
C GLN A 270 -9.23 22.17 -8.15
N GLY A 271 -8.27 21.86 -9.00
CA GLY A 271 -7.85 22.73 -10.10
C GLY A 271 -7.60 21.91 -11.35
N ALA A 272 -8.00 22.50 -12.48
CA ALA A 272 -7.83 22.15 -13.91
C ALA A 272 -7.68 20.65 -14.28
N ASP A 273 -8.51 20.22 -15.23
CA ASP A 273 -8.60 18.86 -15.76
C ASP A 273 -7.23 18.22 -15.99
N ALA A 274 -7.02 17.04 -15.40
CA ALA A 274 -5.87 16.20 -15.71
C ALA A 274 -5.87 15.82 -17.20
N ASP A 275 -4.68 15.90 -17.80
CA ASP A 275 -4.45 15.29 -19.11
C ASP A 275 -4.68 13.77 -19.05
N VAL A 276 -5.06 13.19 -20.19
CA VAL A 276 -5.45 11.78 -20.37
C VAL A 276 -4.39 10.82 -19.84
N ALA A 277 -3.11 11.12 -20.07
CA ALA A 277 -2.01 10.27 -19.61
C ALA A 277 -1.94 10.23 -18.07
N LEU A 278 -2.19 11.35 -17.39
CA LEU A 278 -2.19 11.40 -15.94
C LEU A 278 -3.45 10.73 -15.35
N SER A 279 -4.60 10.91 -16.01
CA SER A 279 -5.83 10.17 -15.69
C SER A 279 -5.64 8.66 -15.84
N SER A 280 -4.94 8.21 -16.89
CA SER A 280 -4.56 6.80 -17.09
C SER A 280 -3.69 6.26 -15.97
N ILE A 281 -2.73 7.03 -15.47
CA ILE A 281 -1.91 6.64 -14.31
C ILE A 281 -2.77 6.51 -13.05
N ALA A 282 -3.65 7.48 -12.79
CA ALA A 282 -4.54 7.43 -11.64
C ALA A 282 -5.53 6.26 -11.71
N GLY A 283 -6.13 6.03 -12.89
CA GLY A 283 -6.99 4.88 -13.18
C GLY A 283 -6.24 3.55 -13.00
N GLY A 284 -5.04 3.45 -13.56
CA GLY A 284 -4.16 2.28 -13.39
C GLY A 284 -3.87 1.99 -11.92
N LEU A 285 -3.54 3.01 -11.12
CA LEU A 285 -3.33 2.85 -9.69
C LEU A 285 -4.58 2.40 -8.94
N ARG A 286 -5.75 2.95 -9.26
CA ARG A 286 -7.03 2.50 -8.68
C ARG A 286 -7.23 1.01 -8.96
N TRP A 287 -7.01 0.57 -10.20
CA TRP A 287 -7.13 -0.83 -10.59
C TRP A 287 -6.10 -1.72 -9.92
N VAL A 288 -4.81 -1.34 -9.91
CA VAL A 288 -3.75 -2.12 -9.26
C VAL A 288 -4.06 -2.27 -7.77
N LEU A 289 -4.44 -1.22 -7.06
CA LEU A 289 -4.73 -1.32 -5.63
C LEU A 289 -5.94 -2.19 -5.32
N VAL A 290 -6.93 -2.29 -6.21
CA VAL A 290 -8.05 -3.22 -5.99
C VAL A 290 -7.64 -4.64 -6.32
N LEU A 291 -6.99 -4.84 -7.46
CA LEU A 291 -6.59 -6.15 -7.96
C LEU A 291 -5.50 -6.79 -7.08
N PHE A 292 -4.60 -6.00 -6.53
CA PHE A 292 -3.51 -6.45 -5.68
C PHE A 292 -3.96 -6.67 -4.23
N PHE A 293 -5.11 -6.16 -3.80
CA PHE A 293 -5.53 -6.18 -2.40
C PHE A 293 -5.59 -7.59 -1.80
N VAL A 294 -6.23 -8.53 -2.49
CA VAL A 294 -6.37 -9.93 -2.03
C VAL A 294 -5.04 -10.70 -2.13
N PRO A 295 -4.27 -10.64 -3.23
CA PRO A 295 -3.03 -11.41 -3.34
C PRO A 295 -1.79 -10.80 -2.69
N ALA A 296 -1.82 -9.55 -2.20
CA ALA A 296 -0.60 -8.84 -1.80
C ALA A 296 0.28 -9.61 -0.80
N LEU A 297 -0.29 -10.19 0.26
CA LEU A 297 0.51 -10.93 1.24
C LEU A 297 1.06 -12.23 0.67
N ALA A 298 0.24 -12.97 -0.09
CA ALA A 298 0.68 -14.21 -0.72
C ALA A 298 1.81 -13.97 -1.74
N ILE A 299 1.71 -12.90 -2.54
CA ILE A 299 2.79 -12.51 -3.47
C ILE A 299 4.05 -12.10 -2.70
N ARG A 300 3.93 -11.32 -1.62
CA ARG A 300 5.09 -10.94 -0.79
C ARG A 300 5.79 -12.18 -0.22
N TYR A 301 5.02 -13.09 0.39
CA TYR A 301 5.57 -14.29 1.00
C TYR A 301 6.05 -15.30 -0.03
N GLY A 302 5.47 -15.35 -1.23
CA GLY A 302 5.90 -16.22 -2.32
C GLY A 302 7.33 -15.94 -2.81
N VAL A 303 7.89 -14.76 -2.50
CA VAL A 303 9.31 -14.46 -2.77
C VAL A 303 10.25 -15.26 -1.88
N ASN A 304 9.87 -15.48 -0.61
CA ASN A 304 10.75 -16.08 0.40
C ASN A 304 10.35 -17.52 0.78
N PHE A 305 9.05 -17.82 0.77
CA PHE A 305 8.49 -19.10 1.23
C PHE A 305 7.83 -19.90 0.11
N GLY A 306 7.61 -19.31 -1.06
CA GLY A 306 7.01 -19.97 -2.23
C GLY A 306 8.00 -20.06 -3.40
N THR A 307 7.47 -20.16 -4.61
CA THR A 307 8.25 -20.07 -5.83
C THR A 307 8.32 -18.62 -6.30
N PRO A 308 9.51 -17.95 -6.28
CA PRO A 308 9.60 -16.53 -6.63
C PRO A 308 9.07 -16.20 -8.02
N LEU A 309 9.21 -17.12 -8.98
CA LEU A 309 8.67 -16.98 -10.33
C LEU A 309 7.13 -16.93 -10.33
N VAL A 310 6.47 -17.73 -9.50
CA VAL A 310 5.00 -17.74 -9.38
C VAL A 310 4.52 -16.40 -8.81
N ALA A 311 5.15 -15.91 -7.75
CA ALA A 311 4.86 -14.60 -7.17
C ALA A 311 5.06 -13.46 -8.19
N ALA A 312 6.17 -13.51 -8.95
CA ALA A 312 6.46 -12.53 -10.00
C ALA A 312 5.42 -12.55 -11.12
N LEU A 313 5.03 -13.73 -11.61
CA LEU A 313 4.02 -13.88 -12.64
C LEU A 313 2.63 -13.42 -12.15
N ALA A 314 2.26 -13.74 -10.92
CA ALA A 314 1.02 -13.28 -10.31
C ALA A 314 0.97 -11.74 -10.18
N GLY A 315 2.05 -11.13 -9.67
CA GLY A 315 2.18 -9.68 -9.60
C GLY A 315 2.15 -9.01 -10.98
N LEU A 316 2.84 -9.58 -11.96
CA LEU A 316 2.84 -9.09 -13.34
C LEU A 316 1.43 -9.17 -13.95
N LEU A 317 0.71 -10.28 -13.75
CA LEU A 317 -0.65 -10.44 -14.25
C LEU A 317 -1.61 -9.39 -13.66
N VAL A 318 -1.49 -9.10 -12.36
CA VAL A 318 -2.23 -8.01 -11.69
C VAL A 318 -1.93 -6.66 -12.36
N CYS A 319 -0.66 -6.34 -12.56
CA CYS A 319 -0.23 -5.08 -13.19
C CYS A 319 -0.71 -4.96 -14.65
N LEU A 320 -0.56 -6.01 -15.45
CA LEU A 320 -1.01 -6.02 -16.86
C LEU A 320 -2.53 -5.89 -16.96
N THR A 321 -3.28 -6.57 -16.10
CA THR A 321 -4.74 -6.47 -16.09
C THR A 321 -5.20 -5.08 -15.68
N ALA A 322 -4.58 -4.52 -14.63
CA ALA A 322 -4.88 -3.17 -14.19
C ALA A 322 -4.59 -2.12 -15.26
N ALA A 323 -3.47 -2.27 -15.98
CA ALA A 323 -3.15 -1.45 -17.12
C ALA A 323 -4.23 -1.58 -18.19
N ALA A 324 -4.53 -2.80 -18.65
CA ALA A 324 -5.54 -3.04 -19.68
C ALA A 324 -6.93 -2.46 -19.32
N CYS A 325 -7.36 -2.59 -18.07
CA CYS A 325 -8.59 -1.98 -17.58
C CYS A 325 -8.55 -0.46 -17.64
N ALA A 326 -7.48 0.17 -17.15
CA ALA A 326 -7.32 1.62 -17.22
C ALA A 326 -7.26 2.13 -18.67
N LEU A 327 -6.57 1.41 -19.56
CA LEU A 327 -6.49 1.75 -20.99
C LEU A 327 -7.86 1.70 -21.65
N ARG A 328 -8.63 0.66 -21.35
CA ARG A 328 -9.97 0.50 -21.90
C ARG A 328 -10.90 1.64 -21.47
N GLU A 329 -10.80 2.09 -20.23
CA GLU A 329 -11.62 3.19 -19.70
C GLU A 329 -11.23 4.54 -20.32
N GLU A 330 -9.94 4.84 -20.42
CA GLU A 330 -9.43 6.14 -20.88
C GLU A 330 -9.46 6.31 -22.41
N LEU A 331 -9.29 5.21 -23.16
CA LEU A 331 -9.24 5.24 -24.63
C LEU A 331 -10.58 4.88 -25.29
N ALA A 332 -11.64 4.64 -24.50
CA ALA A 332 -12.98 4.39 -25.04
C ALA A 332 -13.42 5.58 -25.91
N GLY A 333 -13.68 5.31 -27.20
CA GLY A 333 -14.10 6.35 -28.16
C GLY A 333 -12.99 7.31 -28.60
N ALA A 334 -11.73 7.07 -28.25
CA ALA A 334 -10.61 7.89 -28.71
C ALA A 334 -10.27 7.60 -30.18
N GLY A 335 -10.01 8.64 -30.99
CA GLY A 335 -9.52 8.47 -32.35
C GLY A 335 -8.06 7.96 -32.41
N ALA A 336 -7.69 7.29 -33.51
CA ALA A 336 -6.39 6.64 -33.69
C ALA A 336 -5.18 7.56 -33.41
N ARG A 337 -5.25 8.83 -33.83
CA ARG A 337 -4.18 9.82 -33.57
C ARG A 337 -3.98 10.10 -32.09
N ARG A 338 -5.07 10.15 -31.30
CA ARG A 338 -5.01 10.38 -29.84
C ARG A 338 -4.41 9.16 -29.14
N ILE A 339 -4.81 7.96 -29.57
CA ILE A 339 -4.27 6.69 -29.07
C ILE A 339 -2.76 6.60 -29.32
N ALA A 340 -2.30 6.92 -30.54
CA ALA A 340 -0.88 6.88 -30.89
C ALA A 340 -0.03 7.87 -30.07
N LEU A 341 -0.51 9.10 -29.89
CA LEU A 341 0.18 10.10 -29.06
C LEU A 341 0.26 9.68 -27.59
N TRP A 342 -0.86 9.17 -27.04
CA TRP A 342 -0.90 8.63 -25.69
C TRP A 342 0.07 7.44 -25.52
N ALA A 343 0.11 6.52 -26.48
CA ALA A 343 0.99 5.35 -26.43
C ALA A 343 2.47 5.76 -26.44
N ALA A 344 2.85 6.72 -27.29
CA ALA A 344 4.21 7.25 -27.31
C ALA A 344 4.58 7.94 -25.98
N GLN A 345 3.65 8.69 -25.39
CA GLN A 345 3.84 9.38 -24.11
C GLN A 345 4.03 8.38 -22.96
N VAL A 346 3.19 7.35 -22.87
CA VAL A 346 3.28 6.32 -21.83
C VAL A 346 4.54 5.46 -22.02
N LEU A 347 4.91 5.11 -23.25
CA LEU A 347 6.15 4.40 -23.52
C LEU A 347 7.37 5.20 -23.05
N ALA A 348 7.44 6.49 -23.40
CA ALA A 348 8.52 7.36 -22.95
C ALA A 348 8.55 7.47 -21.41
N ALA A 349 7.39 7.67 -20.77
CA ALA A 349 7.28 7.72 -19.32
C ALA A 349 7.75 6.42 -18.66
N PHE A 350 7.34 5.26 -19.20
CA PHE A 350 7.72 3.94 -18.69
C PHE A 350 9.23 3.70 -18.81
N CYS A 351 9.83 3.99 -19.96
CA CYS A 351 11.28 3.82 -20.15
C CYS A 351 12.09 4.70 -19.18
N VAL A 352 11.76 5.99 -19.08
CA VAL A 352 12.51 6.92 -18.21
C VAL A 352 12.28 6.58 -16.73
N ALA A 353 11.05 6.25 -16.34
CA ALA A 353 10.74 5.80 -14.99
C ALA A 353 11.44 4.48 -14.64
N GLY A 354 11.47 3.52 -15.54
CA GLY A 354 12.13 2.23 -15.35
C GLY A 354 13.63 2.39 -15.13
N VAL A 355 14.31 3.23 -15.92
CA VAL A 355 15.72 3.57 -15.70
C VAL A 355 15.91 4.24 -14.34
N ALA A 356 15.09 5.22 -13.99
CA ALA A 356 15.20 5.92 -12.71
C ALA A 356 14.98 4.99 -11.51
N GLY A 357 14.00 4.08 -11.59
CA GLY A 357 13.75 3.06 -10.58
C GLY A 357 14.89 2.06 -10.45
N TYR A 358 15.42 1.57 -11.57
CA TYR A 358 16.56 0.67 -11.58
C TYR A 358 17.79 1.32 -10.94
N LEU A 359 18.08 2.57 -11.27
CA LEU A 359 19.16 3.32 -10.62
C LEU A 359 18.88 3.50 -9.12
N ALA A 360 17.66 3.91 -8.74
CA ALA A 360 17.30 4.06 -7.33
C ALA A 360 17.43 2.75 -6.53
N LEU A 361 17.16 1.60 -7.14
CA LEU A 361 17.34 0.30 -6.52
C LEU A 361 18.82 -0.02 -6.29
N ASN A 362 19.68 0.22 -7.29
CA ASN A 362 21.08 -0.20 -7.26
C ASN A 362 22.06 0.81 -6.62
N LEU A 363 21.67 2.08 -6.48
CA LEU A 363 22.54 3.14 -5.95
C LEU A 363 22.65 3.16 -4.41
N VAL A 364 21.73 2.50 -3.71
CA VAL A 364 21.70 2.48 -2.25
C VAL A 364 21.49 1.04 -1.79
N THR A 365 22.41 0.55 -0.96
CA THR A 365 22.32 -0.78 -0.35
C THR A 365 21.44 -0.69 0.89
N ASP A 366 20.27 -1.31 0.85
CA ASP A 366 19.36 -1.37 2.00
C ASP A 366 19.57 -2.64 2.81
N THR A 367 19.26 -2.57 4.11
CA THR A 367 19.21 -3.75 4.98
C THR A 367 18.14 -4.75 4.52
N TYR A 368 17.03 -4.25 3.99
CA TYR A 368 15.90 -5.03 3.51
C TYR A 368 15.63 -4.70 2.04
N TYR A 369 15.46 -5.73 1.21
CA TYR A 369 15.19 -5.53 -0.21
C TYR A 369 13.87 -4.78 -0.44
N GLU A 370 12.89 -4.91 0.47
CA GLU A 370 11.62 -4.18 0.41
C GLU A 370 11.80 -2.67 0.51
N ALA A 371 12.80 -2.18 1.25
CA ALA A 371 13.10 -0.75 1.32
C ALA A 371 13.64 -0.24 -0.03
N GLY A 372 14.51 -1.03 -0.67
CA GLY A 372 15.01 -0.74 -2.01
C GLY A 372 13.90 -0.75 -3.06
N LEU A 373 13.02 -1.74 -3.03
CA LEU A 373 11.85 -1.82 -3.91
C LEU A 373 10.88 -0.65 -3.69
N LEU A 374 10.61 -0.27 -2.44
CA LEU A 374 9.75 0.87 -2.12
C LEU A 374 10.33 2.19 -2.64
N ARG A 375 11.65 2.40 -2.48
CA ARG A 375 12.35 3.56 -3.05
C ARG A 375 12.28 3.55 -4.57
N ALA A 376 12.60 2.43 -5.20
CA ALA A 376 12.58 2.28 -6.65
C ALA A 376 11.17 2.51 -7.24
N ALA A 377 10.13 2.00 -6.59
CA ALA A 377 8.74 2.22 -6.97
C ALA A 377 8.33 3.70 -6.82
N GLY A 378 8.68 4.33 -5.70
CA GLY A 378 8.40 5.75 -5.44
C GLY A 378 9.06 6.68 -6.48
N VAL A 379 10.35 6.45 -6.77
CA VAL A 379 11.10 7.22 -7.77
C VAL A 379 10.53 6.98 -9.18
N SER A 380 10.34 5.72 -9.58
CA SER A 380 9.73 5.37 -10.87
C SER A 380 8.40 6.09 -11.07
N PHE A 381 7.54 6.03 -10.06
CA PHE A 381 6.21 6.63 -10.14
C PHE A 381 6.25 8.16 -10.24
N ALA A 382 7.08 8.82 -9.42
CA ALA A 382 7.24 10.28 -9.48
C ALA A 382 7.76 10.74 -10.84
N VAL A 383 8.71 10.01 -11.42
CA VAL A 383 9.25 10.28 -12.76
C VAL A 383 8.19 10.07 -13.84
N ALA A 384 7.45 8.96 -13.81
CA ALA A 384 6.38 8.69 -14.77
C ALA A 384 5.31 9.81 -14.76
N VAL A 385 4.85 10.20 -13.57
CA VAL A 385 3.89 11.31 -13.38
C VAL A 385 4.44 12.62 -13.93
N THR A 386 5.73 12.91 -13.72
CA THR A 386 6.40 14.11 -14.21
C THR A 386 6.50 14.13 -15.73
N VAL A 387 6.94 13.02 -16.34
CA VAL A 387 7.04 12.90 -17.80
C VAL A 387 5.66 13.09 -18.44
N CYS A 388 4.63 12.42 -17.92
CA CYS A 388 3.25 12.57 -18.42
C CYS A 388 2.75 14.01 -18.28
N ALA A 389 2.95 14.66 -17.13
CA ALA A 389 2.49 16.04 -16.94
C ALA A 389 3.19 17.04 -17.86
N LEU A 390 4.51 16.91 -18.07
CA LEU A 390 5.29 17.81 -18.93
C LEU A 390 4.94 17.66 -20.40
N THR A 391 4.79 16.42 -20.86
CA THR A 391 4.42 16.11 -22.25
C THR A 391 2.98 16.51 -22.55
N GLY A 392 2.04 16.28 -21.63
CA GLY A 392 0.65 16.71 -21.76
C GLY A 392 0.51 18.22 -21.95
N ARG A 393 1.21 19.02 -21.12
CA ARG A 393 1.22 20.49 -21.25
C ARG A 393 1.73 20.96 -22.61
N ARG A 394 2.77 20.31 -23.16
CA ARG A 394 3.31 20.65 -24.49
C ARG A 394 2.34 20.32 -25.62
N ILE A 395 1.58 19.23 -25.49
CA ILE A 395 0.58 18.83 -26.49
C ILE A 395 -0.60 19.81 -26.48
N SER A 396 -1.09 20.20 -25.30
CA SER A 396 -2.18 21.18 -25.17
C SER A 396 -1.77 22.55 -25.72
N ALA A 397 -0.59 23.06 -25.34
CA ALA A 397 -0.11 24.36 -25.82
C ALA A 397 0.01 24.44 -27.37
N ARG A 398 0.31 23.32 -28.04
CA ARG A 398 0.36 23.27 -29.52
C ARG A 398 -1.02 23.29 -30.18
N ARG A 399 -2.07 22.84 -29.48
CA ARG A 399 -3.44 22.89 -30.01
C ARG A 399 -4.00 24.30 -29.99
N ASP A 400 -3.77 25.02 -28.90
CA ASP A 400 -4.30 26.38 -28.72
C ASP A 400 -3.73 27.33 -29.80
N VAL A 401 -2.42 27.23 -30.08
CA VAL A 401 -1.76 28.03 -31.14
C VAL A 401 -2.29 27.72 -32.55
N GLY A 402 -2.79 26.50 -32.79
CA GLY A 402 -3.27 26.08 -34.12
C GLY A 402 -4.71 26.52 -34.44
N CYS A 403 -5.55 26.75 -33.43
CA CYS A 403 -6.93 27.23 -33.66
C CYS A 403 -6.97 28.74 -33.95
N ASP A 404 -6.16 29.54 -33.28
CA ASP A 404 -6.15 31.00 -33.46
C ASP A 404 -5.71 31.43 -34.88
N THR A 405 -4.90 30.61 -35.56
CA THR A 405 -4.45 30.92 -36.93
C THR A 405 -5.49 30.65 -38.02
N SER A 406 -6.57 29.89 -37.75
CA SER A 406 -7.55 29.52 -38.79
C SER A 406 -8.72 30.50 -38.89
N GLU A 407 -8.99 31.32 -37.86
CA GLU A 407 -10.09 32.31 -37.88
C GLU A 407 -9.70 33.65 -38.51
N ALA A 408 -8.40 33.96 -38.65
CA ALA A 408 -7.94 35.26 -39.17
C ALA A 408 -7.93 35.39 -40.70
N THR A 409 -8.09 34.31 -41.47
CA THR A 409 -8.01 34.32 -42.94
C THR A 409 -9.36 34.30 -43.68
N GLY A 410 -10.49 34.40 -42.97
CA GLY A 410 -11.83 34.27 -43.56
C GLY A 410 -12.64 35.56 -43.75
N ALA A 411 -12.15 36.73 -43.34
CA ALA A 411 -12.97 37.95 -43.20
C ALA A 411 -12.62 39.13 -44.14
N GLU A 412 -11.92 38.89 -45.26
CA GLU A 412 -11.77 39.90 -46.32
C GLU A 412 -12.21 39.33 -47.66
N GLY A 413 -13.46 39.58 -48.05
CA GLY A 413 -13.87 39.24 -49.41
C GLY A 413 -15.37 39.19 -49.70
N ASN A 414 -16.15 40.21 -49.34
CA ASN A 414 -17.28 40.66 -50.15
C ASN A 414 -17.98 41.85 -49.48
N VAL A 415 -17.99 43.02 -50.14
CA VAL A 415 -19.20 43.75 -50.59
C VAL A 415 -18.71 44.91 -51.49
N SER A 416 -18.74 44.71 -52.81
CA SER A 416 -18.71 45.79 -53.80
C SER A 416 -20.07 45.81 -54.51
N VAL A 417 -20.95 46.68 -54.03
CA VAL A 417 -22.25 46.98 -54.65
C VAL A 417 -22.02 47.81 -55.91
N ARG A 418 -22.54 47.36 -57.06
CA ARG A 418 -22.65 48.15 -58.31
C ARG A 418 -23.85 49.11 -58.21
N PRO A 419 -23.72 50.38 -58.60
CA PRO A 419 -24.88 51.24 -58.84
C PRO A 419 -25.43 51.04 -60.26
N MET A 420 -26.75 51.17 -60.40
CA MET A 420 -27.46 51.47 -61.64
C MET A 420 -27.72 52.97 -61.73
#